data_AF-A0A6B9FG15-F1
#
_entry.id   AF-A0A6B9FG15-F1
#
_cell.length_a   1.000
_cell.length_b   1.000
_cell.length_c   1.000
_cell.angle_alpha   90.00
_cell.angle_beta   90.00
_cell.angle_gamma   90.00
#
_symmetry.space_group_name_H-M   'P 1'
#
loop_
_entity.id
_entity.type
_entity.pdbx_description
1 polymer ?
#
loop_
_entity_poly.entity_id
_entity_poly.type
_entity_poly.pdbx_seq_one_letter_code
_entity_poly.pdbx_strand_id
1 'polypeptide(L)'
;MWSPDRRFVGGLTALGGLLVVVAAVPTRWFGPVPTDSYVFDPPRFSALWVERTVIPVVALVAVLAILLGLLSLFRRDRERMARWQRWTAVVALAGAGVGTLATVILVTTGPGATADLTATLNALFGVALGLLALVLLIPGLLAWGGGYLRGDRSLLGAALVGGPVLPVLVVAASVALGADTGPVGSLPVAFPVAAAVVVVGRDLWVRAG
;
A
#
# COMPACT_ATOMS: atom_id res chain seq x y z
N MET A 1 21.47 -20.25 -6.10
CA MET A 1 20.21 -19.49 -6.02
C MET A 1 20.16 -18.80 -4.67
N TRP A 2 20.25 -17.48 -4.63
CA TRP A 2 20.16 -16.72 -3.38
C TRP A 2 18.69 -16.58 -3.02
N SER A 3 18.19 -17.40 -2.09
CA SER A 3 16.90 -17.11 -1.45
C SER A 3 17.19 -16.21 -0.26
N PRO A 4 16.76 -14.94 -0.26
CA PRO A 4 16.80 -14.13 0.95
C PRO A 4 16.13 -14.90 2.08
N ASP A 5 16.68 -14.82 3.28
CA ASP A 5 16.07 -15.43 4.45
C ASP A 5 14.60 -14.95 4.54
N ARG A 6 13.66 -15.90 4.52
CA ARG A 6 12.22 -15.59 4.56
C ARG A 6 11.86 -14.84 5.83
N ARG A 7 12.64 -14.99 6.91
CA ARG A 7 12.53 -14.17 8.12
C ARG A 7 12.82 -12.71 7.81
N PHE A 8 13.95 -12.42 7.17
CA PHE A 8 14.29 -11.06 6.78
C PHE A 8 13.19 -10.41 5.92
N VAL A 9 12.68 -11.13 4.91
CA VAL A 9 11.58 -10.63 4.08
C VAL A 9 10.30 -10.43 4.88
N GLY A 10 9.94 -11.36 5.77
CA GLY A 10 8.78 -11.22 6.65
C GLY A 10 8.87 -9.99 7.58
N GLY A 11 10.05 -9.73 8.14
CA GLY A 11 10.33 -8.56 8.96
C GLY A 11 10.23 -7.26 8.14
N LEU A 12 10.80 -7.25 6.94
CA LEU A 12 10.71 -6.11 6.03
C LEU A 12 9.27 -5.84 5.59
N THR A 13 8.48 -6.88 5.30
CA THR A 13 7.06 -6.75 4.97
C THR A 13 6.26 -6.18 6.13
N ALA A 14 6.47 -6.68 7.35
CA ALA A 14 5.81 -6.14 8.54
C ALA A 14 6.15 -4.66 8.77
N LEU A 15 7.43 -4.29 8.59
CA LEU A 15 7.88 -2.89 8.61
C LEU A 15 7.18 -2.07 7.53
N GLY A 16 7.05 -2.60 6.30
CA GLY A 16 6.29 -1.97 5.22
C GLY A 16 4.84 -1.64 5.62
N GLY A 17 4.17 -2.54 6.34
CA GLY A 17 2.84 -2.30 6.89
C GLY A 17 2.81 -1.14 7.90
N LEU A 18 3.80 -1.06 8.80
CA LEU A 18 3.93 0.07 9.72
C LEU A 18 4.19 1.39 8.99
N LEU A 19 5.02 1.36 7.94
CA LEU A 19 5.32 2.54 7.12
C LEU A 19 4.08 3.04 6.35
N VAL A 20 3.12 2.17 6.00
CA VAL A 20 1.83 2.61 5.45
C VAL A 20 1.07 3.50 6.45
N VAL A 21 1.09 3.16 7.73
CA VAL A 21 0.47 4.00 8.77
C VAL A 21 1.21 5.32 8.91
N VAL A 22 2.55 5.29 8.92
CA VAL A 22 3.37 6.51 9.00
C VAL A 22 3.12 7.44 7.82
N ALA A 23 3.04 6.91 6.60
CA ALA A 23 2.73 7.67 5.39
C ALA A 23 1.31 8.25 5.38
N ALA A 24 0.40 7.67 6.17
CA ALA A 24 -1.00 8.11 6.29
C ALA A 24 -1.24 9.10 7.43
N VAL A 25 -0.22 9.41 8.25
CA VAL A 25 -0.35 10.38 9.34
C VAL A 25 -0.65 11.78 8.76
N PRO A 26 -1.72 12.45 9.22
CA PRO A 26 -2.06 13.79 8.76
C PRO A 26 -0.90 14.78 9.02
N THR A 27 -0.53 15.57 8.01
CA THR A 27 0.65 16.45 8.07
C THR A 27 0.52 17.53 9.14
N ARG A 28 -0.70 17.97 9.44
CA ARG A 28 -1.03 18.88 10.55
C ARG A 28 -0.66 18.36 11.94
N TRP A 29 -0.40 17.06 12.12
CA TRP A 29 0.06 16.51 13.40
C TRP A 29 1.55 16.80 13.63
N PHE A 30 2.31 17.17 12.60
CA PHE A 30 3.72 17.55 12.70
C PHE A 30 3.95 19.04 12.94
N GLY A 31 2.88 19.84 13.01
CA GLY A 31 2.94 21.27 13.28
C GLY A 31 1.87 22.07 12.53
N PRO A 32 1.79 23.38 12.75
CA PRO A 32 0.87 24.25 12.02
C PRO A 32 1.16 24.19 10.52
N VAL A 33 0.10 24.05 9.73
CA VAL A 33 0.19 24.08 8.26
C VAL A 33 0.35 25.55 7.84
N PRO A 34 1.46 25.93 7.19
CA PRO A 34 1.62 27.30 6.71
C PRO A 34 0.51 27.62 5.71
N THR A 35 -0.23 28.70 5.94
CA THR A 35 -1.24 29.21 4.98
C THR A 35 -0.59 29.92 3.79
N ASP A 36 0.70 30.29 3.91
CA ASP A 36 1.47 30.92 2.86
C ASP A 36 2.11 29.87 1.93
N SER A 37 1.58 29.79 0.72
CA SER A 37 1.92 28.84 -0.34
C SER A 37 3.30 29.06 -0.99
N TYR A 38 4.05 30.09 -0.60
CA TYR A 38 5.28 30.55 -1.28
C TYR A 38 6.60 30.11 -0.64
N VAL A 39 6.58 29.16 0.31
CA VAL A 39 7.83 28.61 0.85
C VAL A 39 8.36 27.52 -0.09
N PHE A 40 9.24 27.93 -1.00
CA PHE A 40 9.94 27.02 -1.93
C PHE A 40 10.87 26.05 -1.22
N ASP A 41 11.53 26.50 -0.14
CA ASP A 41 12.37 25.69 0.74
C ASP A 41 11.78 25.63 2.15
N PRO A 42 10.99 24.59 2.48
CA PRO A 42 10.46 24.44 3.83
C PRO A 42 11.59 24.24 4.84
N PRO A 43 11.49 24.84 6.03
CA PRO A 43 12.39 24.52 7.13
C PRO A 43 12.42 23.01 7.38
N ARG A 44 13.61 22.46 7.63
CA ARG A 44 13.75 21.04 7.97
C ARG A 44 12.86 20.70 9.17
N PHE A 45 12.22 19.53 9.11
CA PHE A 45 11.26 19.06 10.12
C PHE A 45 9.95 19.86 10.26
N SER A 46 9.70 20.85 9.39
CA SER A 46 8.36 21.46 9.29
C SER A 46 7.36 20.48 8.67
N ALA A 47 6.06 20.68 8.94
CA ALA A 47 4.98 19.87 8.36
C ALA A 47 5.07 19.80 6.82
N LEU A 48 5.43 20.91 6.17
CA LEU A 48 5.55 21.01 4.71
C LEU A 48 6.78 20.25 4.18
N TRP A 49 7.89 20.21 4.93
CA TRP A 49 9.05 19.38 4.58
C TRP A 49 8.74 17.88 4.74
N VAL A 50 8.04 17.50 5.81
CA VAL A 50 7.62 16.11 6.05
C VAL A 50 6.68 15.64 4.93
N GLU A 51 5.71 16.47 4.55
CA GLU A 51 4.77 16.21 3.45
C GLU A 51 5.45 16.03 2.10
N ARG A 52 6.40 16.91 1.76
CA ARG A 52 7.04 16.91 0.43
C ARG A 52 8.21 15.95 0.29
N THR A 53 8.85 15.55 1.39
CA THR A 53 10.10 14.76 1.34
C THR A 53 9.99 13.43 2.08
N VAL A 54 9.50 13.43 3.32
CA VAL A 54 9.51 12.22 4.16
C VAL A 54 8.39 11.26 3.78
N ILE A 55 7.14 11.73 3.76
CA ILE A 55 5.97 10.90 3.44
C ILE A 55 6.12 10.20 2.08
N PRO A 56 6.56 10.85 0.99
CA PRO A 56 6.65 10.19 -0.30
C PRO A 56 7.73 9.10 -0.33
N VAL A 57 8.88 9.32 0.32
CA VAL A 57 9.93 8.30 0.46
C VAL A 57 9.43 7.12 1.31
N VAL A 58 8.77 7.41 2.43
CA VAL A 58 8.19 6.38 3.31
C VAL A 58 7.14 5.55 2.57
N ALA A 59 6.26 6.19 1.79
CA ALA A 59 5.27 5.50 0.96
C ALA A 59 5.92 4.59 -0.08
N LEU A 60 6.98 5.06 -0.75
CA LEU A 60 7.70 4.25 -1.74
C LEU A 60 8.37 3.02 -1.11
N VAL A 61 9.03 3.19 0.04
CA VAL A 61 9.62 2.07 0.79
C VAL A 61 8.54 1.10 1.25
N ALA A 62 7.41 1.60 1.75
CA ALA A 62 6.28 0.78 2.19
C ALA A 62 5.75 -0.12 1.07
N VAL A 63 5.46 0.46 -0.10
CA VAL A 63 4.88 -0.28 -1.23
C VAL A 63 5.88 -1.32 -1.79
N LEU A 64 7.16 -0.99 -1.86
CA LEU A 64 8.20 -1.95 -2.27
C LEU A 64 8.33 -3.13 -1.29
N ALA A 65 8.30 -2.86 0.01
CA ALA A 65 8.35 -3.89 1.05
C ALA A 65 7.12 -4.82 1.01
N ILE A 66 5.94 -4.26 0.73
CA ILE A 66 4.69 -5.02 0.54
C ILE A 66 4.78 -5.90 -0.70
N LEU A 67 5.22 -5.34 -1.84
CA LEU A 67 5.37 -6.08 -3.09
C LEU A 67 6.35 -7.26 -2.91
N LEU A 68 7.48 -7.03 -2.24
CA LEU A 68 8.45 -8.09 -1.95
C LEU A 68 7.84 -9.18 -1.06
N GLY A 69 7.05 -8.79 -0.05
CA GLY A 69 6.32 -9.70 0.81
C GLY A 69 5.36 -10.59 0.05
N LEU A 70 4.52 -10.01 -0.79
CA LEU A 70 3.58 -10.75 -1.64
C LEU A 70 4.31 -11.67 -2.62
N LEU A 71 5.41 -11.20 -3.23
CA LEU A 71 6.22 -12.02 -4.14
C LEU A 71 6.85 -13.22 -3.41
N SER A 72 7.36 -13.00 -2.19
CA SER A 72 7.93 -14.05 -1.35
C SER A 72 6.87 -15.06 -0.92
N LEU A 73 5.68 -14.58 -0.54
CA LEU A 73 4.54 -15.41 -0.20
C LEU A 73 4.12 -16.30 -1.37
N PHE A 74 3.97 -15.70 -2.56
CA PHE A 74 3.65 -16.44 -3.78
C PHE A 74 4.72 -17.48 -4.08
N ARG A 75 6.01 -17.11 -4.03
CA ARG A 75 7.12 -18.04 -4.28
C ARG A 75 7.13 -19.21 -3.30
N ARG A 76 6.85 -18.97 -2.02
CA ARG A 76 6.81 -20.01 -0.98
C ARG A 76 5.69 -21.02 -1.25
N ASP A 77 4.50 -20.54 -1.58
CA ASP A 77 3.30 -21.36 -1.61
C ASP A 77 2.91 -21.83 -3.03
N ARG A 78 3.62 -21.35 -4.09
CA ARG A 78 3.32 -21.60 -5.50
C ARG A 78 3.07 -23.07 -5.80
N GLU A 79 3.91 -23.98 -5.34
CA GLU A 79 3.83 -25.41 -5.67
C GLU A 79 2.62 -26.12 -5.06
N ARG A 80 2.10 -25.60 -3.93
CA ARG A 80 0.97 -26.17 -3.19
C ARG A 80 -0.37 -25.57 -3.60
N MET A 81 -0.36 -24.41 -4.26
CA MET A 81 -1.58 -23.75 -4.72
C MET A 81 -2.21 -24.49 -5.91
N ALA A 82 -3.55 -24.50 -5.95
CA ALA A 82 -4.29 -24.89 -7.14
C ALA A 82 -4.02 -23.93 -8.33
N ARG A 83 -4.19 -24.40 -9.56
CA ARG A 83 -3.87 -23.61 -10.77
C ARG A 83 -4.64 -22.29 -10.85
N TRP A 84 -5.91 -22.27 -10.48
CA TRP A 84 -6.73 -21.05 -10.46
C TRP A 84 -6.23 -20.03 -9.42
N GLN A 85 -5.80 -20.51 -8.25
CA GLN A 85 -5.26 -19.66 -7.17
C GLN A 85 -3.90 -19.08 -7.58
N ARG A 86 -3.07 -19.84 -8.31
CA ARG A 86 -1.81 -19.32 -8.86
C ARG A 86 -2.03 -18.18 -9.85
N TRP A 87 -2.98 -18.33 -10.77
CA TRP A 87 -3.29 -17.28 -11.74
C TRP A 87 -3.79 -15.99 -11.06
N THR A 88 -4.67 -16.12 -10.09
CA THR A 88 -5.18 -14.97 -9.34
C THR A 88 -4.11 -14.30 -8.49
N ALA A 89 -3.18 -15.07 -7.90
CA ALA A 89 -2.00 -14.52 -7.25
C ALA A 89 -1.08 -13.76 -8.24
N VAL A 90 -0.86 -14.28 -9.45
CA VAL A 90 -0.10 -13.57 -10.50
C VAL A 90 -0.78 -12.26 -10.89
N VAL A 91 -2.10 -12.26 -11.07
CA VAL A 91 -2.87 -11.04 -11.36
C VAL A 91 -2.74 -10.03 -10.22
N ALA A 92 -2.83 -10.49 -8.96
CA ALA A 92 -2.63 -9.63 -7.79
C ALA A 92 -1.22 -9.04 -7.75
N LEU A 93 -0.19 -9.83 -8.04
CA LEU A 93 1.20 -9.36 -8.10
C LEU A 93 1.42 -8.35 -9.23
N ALA A 94 0.81 -8.57 -10.40
CA ALA A 94 0.83 -7.60 -11.49
C ALA A 94 0.15 -6.29 -11.07
N GLY A 95 -1.02 -6.37 -10.43
CA GLY A 95 -1.70 -5.21 -9.85
C GLY A 95 -0.86 -4.47 -8.81
N ALA A 96 -0.19 -5.19 -7.91
CA ALA A 96 0.70 -4.60 -6.92
C ALA A 96 1.92 -3.91 -7.57
N GLY A 97 2.49 -4.52 -8.62
CA GLY A 97 3.57 -3.91 -9.41
C GLY A 97 3.13 -2.63 -10.11
N VAL A 98 1.96 -2.64 -10.77
CA VAL A 98 1.36 -1.45 -11.39
C VAL A 98 1.07 -0.37 -10.34
N GLY A 99 0.56 -0.75 -9.15
CA GLY A 99 0.31 0.17 -8.05
C GLY A 99 1.58 0.80 -7.47
N THR A 100 2.67 0.04 -7.46
CA THR A 100 4.01 0.55 -7.11
C THR A 100 4.46 1.61 -8.10
N LEU A 101 4.32 1.34 -9.41
CA LEU A 101 4.65 2.31 -10.46
C LEU A 101 3.79 3.58 -10.35
N ALA A 102 2.48 3.42 -10.14
CA ALA A 102 1.57 4.54 -9.91
C ALA A 102 2.03 5.41 -8.74
N THR A 103 2.41 4.77 -7.62
CA THR A 103 2.89 5.47 -6.42
C THR A 103 4.17 6.25 -6.72
N VAL A 104 5.14 5.63 -7.40
CA VAL A 104 6.38 6.29 -7.80
C VAL A 104 6.08 7.55 -8.61
N ILE A 105 5.25 7.43 -9.66
CA ILE A 105 4.91 8.54 -10.55
C ILE A 105 4.22 9.67 -9.79
N LEU A 106 3.21 9.36 -8.99
CA LEU A 106 2.46 10.36 -8.22
C LEU A 106 3.34 11.09 -7.20
N VAL A 107 4.19 10.34 -6.49
CA VAL A 107 5.16 10.89 -5.53
C VAL A 107 6.16 11.81 -6.21
N THR A 108 6.69 11.44 -7.38
CA THR A 108 7.69 12.24 -8.09
C THR A 108 7.12 13.45 -8.81
N THR A 109 5.82 13.44 -9.14
CA THR A 109 5.17 14.55 -9.85
C THR A 109 5.00 15.78 -8.95
N GLY A 110 4.88 15.58 -7.63
CA GLY A 110 4.81 16.65 -6.65
C GLY A 110 3.53 17.50 -6.70
N PRO A 111 3.32 18.39 -5.71
CA PRO A 111 2.10 19.17 -5.56
C PRO A 111 1.91 20.31 -6.59
N GLY A 112 2.88 20.55 -7.48
CA GLY A 112 2.83 21.61 -8.50
C GLY A 112 2.17 21.19 -9.83
N ALA A 113 1.54 20.01 -9.87
CA ALA A 113 1.10 19.38 -11.12
C ALA A 113 0.20 20.26 -11.99
N THR A 114 -0.60 21.15 -11.41
CA THR A 114 -1.56 21.99 -12.14
C THR A 114 -0.94 23.20 -12.85
N ALA A 115 0.33 23.52 -12.58
CA ALA A 115 1.01 24.66 -13.20
C ALA A 115 1.79 24.28 -14.48
N ASP A 116 2.04 22.99 -14.70
CA ASP A 116 2.78 22.45 -15.84
C ASP A 116 1.99 21.30 -16.48
N LEU A 117 1.76 21.39 -17.79
CA LEU A 117 1.04 20.37 -18.56
C LEU A 117 1.70 18.99 -18.43
N THR A 118 3.02 18.92 -18.44
CA THR A 118 3.74 17.65 -18.30
C THR A 118 3.50 17.03 -16.92
N ALA A 119 3.55 17.85 -15.86
CA ALA A 119 3.25 17.39 -14.52
C ALA A 119 1.77 16.98 -14.36
N THR A 120 0.82 17.71 -14.96
CA THR A 120 -0.60 17.30 -15.00
C THR A 120 -0.78 15.95 -15.68
N LEU A 121 -0.16 15.74 -16.84
CA LEU A 121 -0.26 14.48 -17.59
C LEU A 121 0.37 13.32 -16.81
N ASN A 122 1.50 13.54 -16.14
CA ASN A 122 2.12 12.53 -15.28
C ASN A 122 1.22 12.16 -14.09
N ALA A 123 0.58 13.15 -13.45
CA ALA A 123 -0.37 12.90 -12.39
C ALA A 123 -1.57 12.07 -12.89
N LEU A 124 -2.17 12.46 -14.02
CA LEU A 124 -3.29 11.71 -14.64
C LEU A 124 -2.89 10.28 -14.99
N PHE A 125 -1.70 10.09 -15.57
CA PHE A 125 -1.17 8.76 -15.87
C PHE A 125 -0.94 7.94 -14.61
N GLY A 126 -0.38 8.54 -13.55
CA GLY A 126 -0.25 7.92 -12.24
C GLY A 126 -1.59 7.49 -11.64
N VAL A 127 -2.62 8.34 -11.72
CA VAL A 127 -4.00 8.01 -11.30
C VAL A 127 -4.57 6.86 -12.13
N ALA A 128 -4.43 6.90 -13.46
CA ALA A 128 -4.91 5.85 -14.34
C ALA A 128 -4.27 4.49 -14.03
N LEU A 129 -2.95 4.47 -13.78
CA LEU A 129 -2.26 3.27 -13.32
C LEU A 129 -2.73 2.84 -11.93
N GLY A 130 -2.99 3.77 -11.02
CA GLY A 130 -3.54 3.48 -9.69
C GLY A 130 -4.91 2.80 -9.77
N LEU A 131 -5.80 3.28 -10.63
CA LEU A 131 -7.11 2.66 -10.88
C LEU A 131 -6.97 1.27 -11.51
N LEU A 132 -6.09 1.12 -12.50
CA LEU A 132 -5.80 -0.18 -13.10
C LEU A 132 -5.24 -1.16 -12.05
N ALA A 133 -4.36 -0.68 -11.17
CA ALA A 133 -3.82 -1.47 -10.07
C ALA A 133 -4.94 -1.97 -9.17
N LEU A 134 -5.90 -1.13 -8.78
CA LEU A 134 -7.06 -1.55 -7.96
C LEU A 134 -7.91 -2.63 -8.66
N VAL A 135 -8.19 -2.44 -9.96
CA VAL A 135 -8.97 -3.40 -10.77
C VAL A 135 -8.30 -4.77 -10.84
N LEU A 136 -6.97 -4.83 -10.86
CA LEU A 136 -6.23 -6.10 -10.87
C LEU A 136 -6.02 -6.66 -9.45
N LEU A 137 -5.63 -5.79 -8.51
CA LEU A 137 -5.19 -6.17 -7.17
C LEU A 137 -6.36 -6.69 -6.33
N ILE A 138 -7.51 -6.01 -6.32
CA ILE A 138 -8.65 -6.38 -5.48
C ILE A 138 -9.16 -7.79 -5.81
N PRO A 139 -9.65 -8.08 -7.03
CA PRO A 139 -10.16 -9.42 -7.34
C PRO A 139 -9.07 -10.49 -7.25
N GLY A 140 -7.82 -10.16 -7.60
CA GLY A 140 -6.68 -11.05 -7.46
C GLY A 140 -6.43 -11.45 -6.00
N LEU A 141 -6.37 -10.48 -5.08
CA LEU A 141 -6.18 -10.72 -3.65
C LEU A 141 -7.38 -11.44 -3.02
N LEU A 142 -8.61 -11.10 -3.43
CA LEU A 142 -9.82 -11.76 -2.96
C LEU A 142 -9.82 -13.26 -3.31
N ALA A 143 -9.53 -13.59 -4.57
CA ALA A 143 -9.51 -14.98 -5.02
C ALA A 143 -8.30 -15.74 -4.44
N TRP A 144 -7.13 -15.10 -4.38
CA TRP A 144 -5.94 -15.70 -3.80
C TRP A 144 -6.11 -15.97 -2.29
N GLY A 145 -6.61 -14.98 -1.54
CA GLY A 145 -6.94 -15.06 -0.12
C GLY A 145 -8.06 -16.04 0.17
N GLY A 146 -9.08 -16.12 -0.69
CA GLY A 146 -10.14 -17.12 -0.61
C GLY A 146 -9.63 -18.56 -0.67
N GLY A 147 -8.54 -18.81 -1.40
CA GLY A 147 -7.87 -20.11 -1.38
C GLY A 147 -7.25 -20.45 -0.01
N TYR A 148 -6.72 -19.46 0.71
CA TYR A 148 -6.20 -19.68 2.07
C TYR A 148 -7.30 -19.78 3.13
N LEU A 149 -8.43 -19.09 2.95
CA LEU A 149 -9.60 -19.21 3.83
C LEU A 149 -10.18 -20.62 3.83
N ARG A 150 -10.13 -21.32 2.70
CA ARG A 150 -10.60 -22.71 2.58
C ARG A 150 -9.61 -23.75 3.09
N GLY A 151 -8.38 -23.36 3.44
CA GLY A 151 -7.35 -24.26 3.96
C GLY A 151 -6.95 -23.94 5.40
N ASP A 152 -5.83 -24.50 5.85
CA ASP A 152 -5.36 -24.38 7.24
C ASP A 152 -4.76 -22.99 7.59
N ARG A 153 -4.92 -21.99 6.71
CA ARG A 153 -4.31 -20.65 6.84
C ARG A 153 -5.35 -19.54 6.80
N SER A 154 -6.43 -19.72 7.57
CA SER A 154 -7.56 -18.78 7.64
C SER A 154 -7.14 -17.34 7.99
N LEU A 155 -6.18 -17.14 8.90
CA LEU A 155 -5.68 -15.80 9.24
C LEU A 155 -5.02 -15.09 8.05
N LEU A 156 -4.21 -15.80 7.26
CA LEU A 156 -3.58 -15.25 6.06
C LEU A 156 -4.62 -14.95 4.98
N GLY A 157 -5.60 -15.84 4.81
CA GLY A 157 -6.72 -15.62 3.91
C GLY A 157 -7.54 -14.39 4.30
N ALA A 158 -7.84 -14.23 5.59
CA ALA A 158 -8.54 -13.07 6.12
C ALA A 158 -7.74 -11.77 5.94
N ALA A 159 -6.42 -11.81 6.10
CA ALA A 159 -5.56 -10.66 5.81
C ALA A 159 -5.60 -10.26 4.34
N LEU A 160 -5.46 -11.23 3.41
CA LEU A 160 -5.46 -10.95 1.97
C LEU A 160 -6.82 -10.49 1.45
N VAL A 161 -7.93 -10.96 2.05
CA VAL A 161 -9.29 -10.54 1.69
C VAL A 161 -9.69 -9.24 2.39
N GLY A 162 -9.49 -9.16 3.70
CA GLY A 162 -9.86 -8.00 4.52
C GLY A 162 -9.01 -6.77 4.23
N GLY A 163 -7.72 -6.97 3.91
CA GLY A 163 -6.79 -5.90 3.56
C GLY A 163 -7.30 -4.95 2.47
N PRO A 164 -7.79 -5.43 1.31
CA PRO A 164 -8.41 -4.58 0.29
C PRO A 164 -9.89 -4.26 0.55
N VAL A 165 -10.67 -5.16 1.17
CA VAL A 165 -12.13 -4.96 1.35
C VAL A 165 -12.44 -3.86 2.36
N LEU A 166 -11.77 -3.86 3.51
CA LEU A 166 -12.05 -2.90 4.58
C LEU A 166 -11.77 -1.44 4.15
N PRO A 167 -10.66 -1.11 3.47
CA PRO A 167 -10.44 0.21 2.88
C PRO A 167 -11.55 0.65 1.94
N VAL A 168 -12.00 -0.23 1.04
CA VAL A 168 -13.07 0.08 0.09
C VAL A 168 -14.38 0.36 0.84
N LEU A 169 -14.71 -0.43 1.86
CA LEU A 169 -15.90 -0.21 2.68
C LEU A 169 -15.81 1.11 3.46
N VAL A 170 -14.65 1.44 4.02
CA VAL A 170 -14.43 2.71 4.74
C VAL A 170 -14.64 3.90 3.80
N VAL A 171 -14.07 3.86 2.59
CA VAL A 171 -14.25 4.91 1.58
C VAL A 171 -15.71 4.99 1.15
N ALA A 172 -16.35 3.87 0.82
CA ALA A 172 -17.74 3.83 0.40
C ALA A 172 -18.69 4.37 1.50
N ALA A 173 -18.48 3.98 2.76
CA ALA A 173 -19.24 4.48 3.89
C ALA A 173 -19.03 5.98 4.11
N SER A 174 -17.79 6.47 4.01
CA SER A 174 -17.49 7.90 4.17
C SER A 174 -18.21 8.74 3.10
N VAL A 175 -18.20 8.27 1.84
CA VAL A 175 -18.92 8.92 0.73
C VAL A 175 -20.43 8.86 0.94
N ALA A 176 -20.98 7.70 1.32
CA ALA A 176 -22.42 7.52 1.52
C ALA A 176 -22.97 8.33 2.69
N LEU A 177 -22.18 8.50 3.76
CA LEU A 177 -22.58 9.22 4.96
C LEU A 177 -22.19 10.71 4.93
N GLY A 178 -21.48 11.17 3.89
CA GLY A 178 -20.91 12.52 3.84
C GLY A 178 -19.95 12.80 4.99
N ALA A 179 -19.30 11.77 5.53
CA ALA A 179 -18.42 11.90 6.68
C ALA A 179 -17.07 12.47 6.25
N ASP A 180 -16.72 13.64 6.80
CA ASP A 180 -15.37 14.19 6.65
C ASP A 180 -14.42 13.47 7.61
N THR A 181 -13.41 12.79 7.07
CA THR A 181 -12.36 12.17 7.88
C THR A 181 -11.42 13.19 8.51
N GLY A 182 -11.59 14.48 8.16
CA GLY A 182 -11.23 15.65 8.94
C GLY A 182 -9.93 15.45 9.70
N PRO A 183 -9.91 15.24 11.03
CA PRO A 183 -8.72 15.13 11.91
C PRO A 183 -7.82 13.89 11.70
N VAL A 184 -8.38 12.82 11.14
CA VAL A 184 -7.76 11.49 11.08
C VAL A 184 -7.22 11.17 9.68
N GLY A 185 -7.63 11.93 8.67
CA GLY A 185 -7.10 11.82 7.30
C GLY A 185 -7.34 10.44 6.69
N SER A 186 -6.29 9.84 6.13
CA SER A 186 -6.35 8.52 5.48
C SER A 186 -6.08 7.34 6.43
N LEU A 187 -5.87 7.58 7.72
CA LEU A 187 -5.62 6.53 8.72
C LEU A 187 -6.71 5.43 8.76
N PRO A 188 -8.03 5.73 8.67
CA PRO A 188 -9.07 4.69 8.65
C PRO A 188 -8.91 3.69 7.49
N VAL A 189 -8.30 4.11 6.39
CA VAL A 189 -8.02 3.30 5.20
C VAL A 189 -6.66 2.58 5.38
N ALA A 190 -5.66 3.26 5.95
CA ALA A 190 -4.32 2.73 6.13
C ALA A 190 -4.23 1.62 7.18
N PHE A 191 -4.97 1.71 8.29
CA PHE A 191 -4.91 0.74 9.37
C PHE A 191 -5.28 -0.69 8.95
N PRO A 192 -6.40 -0.94 8.23
CA PRO A 192 -6.72 -2.28 7.74
C PRO A 192 -5.64 -2.85 6.80
N VAL A 193 -5.08 -2.03 5.93
CA VAL A 193 -3.99 -2.43 5.03
C VAL A 193 -2.75 -2.81 5.83
N ALA A 194 -2.34 -1.96 6.77
CA ALA A 194 -1.19 -2.20 7.63
C ALA A 194 -1.34 -3.49 8.44
N ALA A 195 -2.51 -3.70 9.05
CA ALA A 195 -2.79 -4.92 9.81
C ALA A 195 -2.69 -6.18 8.92
N ALA A 196 -3.27 -6.15 7.72
CA ALA A 196 -3.17 -7.24 6.76
C ALA A 196 -1.71 -7.53 6.37
N VAL A 197 -0.93 -6.49 6.08
CA VAL A 197 0.48 -6.61 5.70
C VAL A 197 1.33 -7.15 6.85
N VAL A 198 1.08 -6.71 8.09
CA VAL A 198 1.77 -7.24 9.29
C VAL A 198 1.45 -8.72 9.49
N VAL A 199 0.21 -9.16 9.25
CA VAL A 199 -0.15 -10.58 9.29
C VAL A 199 0.61 -11.38 8.24
N VAL A 200 0.71 -10.86 7.01
CA VAL A 200 1.52 -11.49 5.94
C VAL A 200 2.99 -11.57 6.34
N GLY A 201 3.57 -10.49 6.86
CA GLY A 201 4.96 -10.44 7.30
C GLY A 201 5.24 -11.42 8.45
N ARG A 202 4.35 -11.48 9.44
CA ARG A 202 4.43 -12.44 10.56
C ARG A 202 4.37 -13.87 10.06
N ASP A 203 3.47 -14.19 9.13
CA ASP A 203 3.35 -15.54 8.59
C ASP A 203 4.61 -15.96 7.80
N LEU A 204 5.22 -15.05 7.05
CA LEU A 204 6.52 -15.27 6.40
C LEU A 204 7.65 -15.48 7.42
N TRP A 205 7.65 -14.72 8.52
CA TRP A 205 8.66 -14.81 9.56
C TRP A 205 8.60 -16.15 10.31
N VAL A 206 7.42 -16.54 10.79
CA VAL A 206 7.23 -17.74 11.62
C VAL A 206 7.47 -19.01 10.82
N ARG A 207 7.07 -19.03 9.53
CA ARG A 207 7.11 -20.22 8.67
C ARG A 207 8.27 -20.19 7.66
N ALA A 208 9.39 -19.61 8.08
CA ALA A 208 10.62 -19.57 7.29
C ALA A 208 11.40 -20.90 7.28
N GLY A 209 11.08 -21.83 8.19
CA GLY A 209 11.67 -23.18 8.31
C GLY A 209 10.98 -24.23 7.47
#